data_AF-A0A2V9ZR93-F1
#
_entry.id   AF-A0A2V9ZR93-F1
#
_cell.length_a   1.000
_cell.length_b   1.000
_cell.length_c   1.000
_cell.angle_alpha   90.00
_cell.angle_beta   90.00
_cell.angle_gamma   90.00
#
_symmetry.space_group_name_H-M   'P 1'
#
loop_
_entity.id
_entity.type
_entity.pdbx_description
1 polymer ?
#
loop_
_entity_poly.entity_id
_entity_poly.type
_entity_poly.pdbx_seq_one_letter_code
_entity_poly.pdbx_strand_id
1 'polypeptide(L)'
;MSTLTDNIRAASTVQALVQLLKNRSYDEIRQRMYDNPPGSPWWSACKTELDVRNSERMATALVDTSRVLDKMRVSTEHLDASTDKLLTAATDISESLRSTRELGRKMEIAGYVMVAVSILQLFYVIFLVFGKR
;
A
#
# COMPACT_ATOMS: atom_id res chain seq x y z
N MET A 1 -27.63 -3.34 55.36
CA MET A 1 -26.51 -4.27 55.05
C MET A 1 -26.93 -5.52 54.26
N SER A 2 -28.16 -5.64 53.73
CA SER A 2 -28.59 -6.84 52.95
C SER A 2 -28.28 -6.77 51.46
N THR A 3 -28.18 -5.57 50.89
CA THR A 3 -28.05 -5.35 49.43
C THR A 3 -26.70 -5.79 48.86
N LEU A 4 -25.63 -5.79 49.66
CA LEU A 4 -24.30 -6.20 49.21
C LEU A 4 -24.21 -7.72 49.03
N THR A 5 -24.73 -8.49 49.98
CA THR A 5 -24.73 -9.95 49.96
C THR A 5 -25.64 -10.52 48.87
N ASP A 6 -26.79 -9.90 48.63
CA ASP A 6 -27.71 -10.30 47.56
C ASP A 6 -27.11 -10.01 46.17
N ASN A 7 -26.39 -8.89 46.01
CA ASN A 7 -25.66 -8.58 44.78
C ASN A 7 -24.51 -9.56 44.51
N ILE A 8 -23.76 -9.96 45.55
CA ILE A 8 -22.67 -10.94 45.40
C ILE A 8 -23.23 -12.30 44.96
N ARG A 9 -24.37 -12.72 45.51
CA ARG A 9 -25.03 -13.98 45.12
C ARG A 9 -25.61 -13.92 43.70
N ALA A 10 -26.16 -12.78 43.30
CA ALA A 10 -26.64 -12.57 41.94
C ALA A 10 -25.48 -12.61 40.93
N ALA A 11 -24.35 -11.95 41.23
CA ALA A 11 -23.16 -11.95 40.39
C ALA A 11 -22.54 -13.35 40.25
N SER A 12 -22.45 -14.13 41.34
CA SER A 12 -21.94 -15.51 41.28
C SER A 12 -22.86 -16.43 40.47
N THR A 13 -24.17 -16.22 40.54
CA THR A 13 -25.16 -16.97 39.74
C THR A 13 -24.99 -16.67 38.25
N VAL A 14 -24.84 -15.39 37.87
CA VAL A 14 -24.56 -15.00 36.48
C VAL A 14 -23.25 -15.62 35.99
N GLN A 15 -22.20 -15.60 36.80
CA GLN A 15 -20.90 -16.17 36.43
C GLN A 15 -20.96 -17.69 36.22
N ALA A 16 -21.70 -18.42 37.06
CA ALA A 16 -21.92 -19.86 36.87
C ALA A 16 -22.70 -20.16 35.58
N LEU A 17 -23.72 -19.33 35.27
CA LEU A 17 -24.49 -19.45 34.03
C LEU A 17 -23.63 -19.16 32.79
N VAL A 18 -22.75 -18.17 32.84
CA VAL A 18 -21.78 -17.89 31.77
C VAL A 18 -20.89 -19.12 31.51
N GLN A 19 -20.40 -19.79 32.57
CA GLN A 19 -19.60 -21.01 32.41
C GLN A 19 -20.37 -22.15 31.72
N LEU A 20 -21.68 -22.26 31.95
CA LEU A 20 -22.52 -23.23 31.25
C LEU A 20 -22.73 -22.89 29.77
N LEU A 21 -22.72 -21.59 29.43
CA LEU A 21 -22.91 -21.10 28.06
C LEU A 21 -21.65 -21.17 27.21
N LYS A 22 -20.45 -21.23 27.81
CA LYS A 22 -19.17 -21.33 27.09
C LYS A 22 -19.12 -22.44 26.03
N ASN A 23 -19.73 -23.59 26.31
CA ASN A 23 -19.72 -24.74 25.38
C ASN A 23 -20.89 -24.72 24.38
N ARG A 24 -21.73 -23.68 24.37
CA ARG A 24 -22.89 -23.56 23.49
C ARG A 24 -22.58 -22.75 22.24
N SER A 25 -23.38 -22.98 21.20
CA SER A 25 -23.23 -22.26 19.93
C SER A 25 -23.70 -20.80 20.08
N TYR A 26 -23.15 -19.90 19.26
CA TYR A 26 -23.50 -18.48 19.29
C TYR A 26 -25.00 -18.25 19.03
N ASP A 27 -25.59 -18.98 18.06
CA ASP A 27 -27.00 -18.86 17.72
C ASP A 27 -27.91 -19.39 18.82
N GLU A 28 -27.53 -20.48 19.48
CA GLU A 28 -28.28 -21.04 20.61
C GLU A 28 -28.29 -20.06 21.80
N ILE A 29 -27.16 -19.41 22.09
CA ILE A 29 -27.07 -18.39 23.16
C ILE A 29 -27.94 -17.17 22.80
N ARG A 30 -27.90 -16.73 21.54
CA ARG A 30 -28.70 -15.60 21.05
C ARG A 30 -30.20 -15.88 21.12
N GLN A 31 -30.63 -17.09 20.75
CA GLN A 31 -32.02 -17.50 20.86
C GLN A 31 -32.48 -17.55 22.32
N ARG A 32 -31.67 -18.17 23.20
CA ARG A 32 -31.95 -18.18 24.65
C ARG A 32 -32.00 -16.80 25.26
N MET A 33 -31.22 -15.84 24.76
CA MET A 33 -31.30 -14.45 25.22
C MET A 33 -32.67 -13.83 24.90
N TYR A 34 -33.28 -14.15 23.75
CA TYR A 34 -34.62 -13.66 23.39
C TYR A 34 -35.75 -14.39 24.12
N ASP A 35 -35.53 -15.67 24.47
CA ASP A 35 -36.51 -16.47 25.22
C ASP A 35 -36.62 -16.07 26.70
N ASN A 36 -35.65 -15.31 27.23
CA ASN A 36 -35.59 -14.90 28.62
C ASN A 36 -35.85 -13.40 28.80
N PRO A 37 -36.53 -12.97 29.88
CA PRO A 37 -36.86 -11.58 30.09
C PRO A 37 -35.59 -10.74 30.34
N PRO A 38 -35.52 -9.51 29.80
CA PRO A 38 -34.40 -8.61 30.00
C PRO A 38 -34.22 -8.28 31.49
N GLY A 39 -32.98 -8.32 31.96
CA GLY A 39 -32.65 -8.12 33.38
C GLY A 39 -32.66 -9.39 34.25
N SER A 40 -33.09 -10.54 33.72
CA SER A 40 -32.90 -11.82 34.41
C SER A 40 -31.41 -12.23 34.47
N PRO A 41 -30.99 -13.02 35.47
CA PRO A 41 -29.62 -13.55 35.54
C PRO A 41 -29.22 -14.36 34.30
N TRP A 42 -30.17 -15.09 33.70
CA TRP A 42 -29.98 -15.82 32.44
C TRP A 42 -29.76 -14.88 31.26
N TRP A 43 -30.57 -13.84 31.13
CA TRP A 43 -30.40 -12.83 30.07
C TRP A 43 -29.05 -12.14 30.19
N SER A 44 -28.66 -11.74 31.40
CA SER A 44 -27.37 -11.11 31.68
C SER A 44 -26.20 -12.04 31.35
N ALA A 45 -26.28 -13.32 31.70
CA ALA A 45 -25.26 -14.31 31.36
C ALA A 45 -25.13 -14.51 29.84
N CYS A 46 -26.25 -14.65 29.12
CA CYS A 46 -26.26 -14.75 27.66
C CYS A 46 -25.66 -13.50 27.01
N LYS A 47 -26.04 -12.31 27.48
CA LYS A 47 -25.50 -11.06 26.97
C LYS A 47 -24.00 -10.94 27.20
N THR A 48 -23.52 -11.24 28.41
CA THR A 48 -22.08 -11.20 28.72
C THR A 48 -21.28 -12.15 27.83
N GLU A 49 -21.75 -13.38 27.61
CA GLU A 49 -21.05 -14.34 26.75
C GLU A 49 -21.07 -13.91 25.27
N LEU A 50 -22.18 -13.33 24.78
CA LEU A 50 -22.25 -12.78 23.42
C LEU A 50 -21.33 -11.58 23.24
N ASP A 51 -21.27 -10.68 24.24
CA ASP A 51 -20.39 -9.51 24.23
C ASP A 51 -18.92 -9.93 24.24
N VAL A 52 -18.54 -10.92 25.07
CA VAL A 52 -17.19 -11.49 25.09
C VAL A 52 -16.82 -12.05 23.72
N ARG A 53 -17.64 -12.93 23.14
CA ARG A 53 -17.38 -13.50 21.79
C ARG A 53 -17.33 -12.44 20.70
N ASN A 54 -18.18 -11.42 20.79
CA ASN A 54 -18.17 -10.32 19.83
C ASN A 54 -16.87 -9.52 19.94
N SER A 55 -16.44 -9.20 21.16
CA SER A 55 -15.16 -8.52 21.40
C SER A 55 -13.96 -9.35 20.93
N GLU A 56 -13.97 -10.67 21.11
CA GLU A 56 -12.94 -11.57 20.60
C GLU A 56 -12.89 -11.54 19.06
N ARG A 57 -14.05 -11.65 18.40
CA ARG A 57 -14.15 -11.55 16.94
C ARG A 57 -13.66 -10.20 16.42
N MET A 58 -14.04 -9.11 17.09
CA MET A 58 -13.58 -7.77 16.76
C MET A 58 -12.07 -7.64 16.96
N ALA A 59 -11.51 -8.18 18.05
CA ALA A 59 -10.08 -8.18 18.29
C ALA A 59 -9.31 -8.95 17.20
N THR A 60 -9.80 -10.12 16.78
CA THR A 60 -9.20 -10.87 15.68
C THR A 60 -9.27 -10.11 14.36
N ALA A 61 -10.41 -9.50 14.05
CA ALA A 61 -10.58 -8.69 12.84
C ALA A 61 -9.65 -7.47 12.86
N LEU A 62 -9.48 -6.82 14.02
CA LEU A 62 -8.58 -5.68 14.18
C LEU A 62 -7.12 -6.08 13.92
N VAL A 63 -6.66 -7.21 14.45
CA VAL A 63 -5.31 -7.73 14.20
C VAL A 63 -5.10 -8.09 12.72
N ASP A 64 -6.11 -8.67 12.08
CA ASP A 64 -6.02 -8.96 10.64
C ASP A 64 -5.98 -7.66 9.82
N THR A 65 -6.79 -6.66 10.17
CA THR A 65 -6.75 -5.36 9.50
C THR A 65 -5.45 -4.61 9.73
N SER A 66 -4.85 -4.66 10.92
CA SER A 66 -3.56 -4.03 11.19
C SER A 66 -2.45 -4.68 10.36
N ARG A 67 -2.45 -6.00 10.25
CA ARG A 67 -1.52 -6.74 9.38
C ARG A 67 -1.66 -6.38 7.91
N VAL A 68 -2.89 -6.18 7.43
CA VAL A 68 -3.14 -5.72 6.05
C VAL A 68 -2.65 -4.28 5.87
N LEU A 69 -2.88 -3.41 6.85
CA LEU A 69 -2.47 -2.02 6.82
C LEU A 69 -0.94 -1.87 6.82
N ASP A 70 -0.23 -2.70 7.59
CA ASP A 70 1.24 -2.78 7.55
C ASP A 70 1.76 -3.21 6.19
N LYS A 71 1.14 -4.23 5.57
CA LYS A 71 1.52 -4.65 4.22
C LYS A 71 1.26 -3.56 3.18
N MET A 72 0.13 -2.85 3.30
CA MET A 72 -0.16 -1.71 2.43
C MET A 72 0.85 -0.59 2.61
N ARG A 73 1.22 -0.27 3.85
CA ARG A 73 2.25 0.73 4.14
C ARG A 73 3.58 0.37 3.48
N VAL A 74 4.05 -0.86 3.65
CA VAL A 74 5.28 -1.36 3.00
C VAL A 74 5.17 -1.28 1.47
N SER A 75 4.01 -1.63 0.90
CA SER A 75 3.79 -1.50 -0.55
C SER A 75 3.83 -0.06 -1.03
N THR A 76 3.29 0.90 -0.25
CA THR A 76 3.36 2.33 -0.56
C THR A 76 4.79 2.83 -0.51
N GLU A 77 5.57 2.45 0.50
CA GLU A 77 7.00 2.80 0.61
C GLU A 77 7.80 2.26 -0.60
N HIS A 78 7.49 1.05 -1.07
CA HIS A 78 8.10 0.49 -2.30
C HIS A 78 7.68 1.23 -3.57
N LEU A 79 6.41 1.64 -3.70
CA LEU A 79 5.94 2.42 -4.85
C LEU A 79 6.61 3.79 -4.90
N ASP A 80 6.77 4.44 -3.76
CA ASP A 80 7.44 5.74 -3.65
C ASP A 80 8.90 5.62 -4.09
N ALA A 81 9.63 4.63 -3.55
CA ALA A 81 11.00 4.35 -3.95
C ALA A 81 11.14 3.97 -5.45
N SER A 82 10.15 3.31 -6.03
CA SER A 82 10.14 3.00 -7.47
C SER A 82 9.87 4.25 -8.33
N THR A 83 9.03 5.16 -7.84
CA THR A 83 8.69 6.42 -8.51
C THR A 83 9.89 7.36 -8.51
N ASP A 84 10.60 7.48 -7.39
CA ASP A 84 11.85 8.25 -7.30
C ASP A 84 12.91 7.74 -8.27
N LYS A 85 13.07 6.41 -8.36
CA LYS A 85 14.00 5.80 -9.33
C LYS A 85 13.58 6.08 -10.77
N LEU A 86 12.29 6.03 -11.08
CA LEU A 86 11.77 6.32 -12.41
C LEU A 86 11.96 7.79 -12.78
N LEU A 87 11.75 8.71 -11.82
CA LEU A 87 12.00 10.14 -12.00
C LEU A 87 13.47 10.42 -12.24
N THR A 88 14.36 9.76 -11.48
CA THR A 88 15.81 9.85 -11.67
C THR A 88 16.21 9.32 -13.05
N ALA A 89 15.77 8.11 -13.41
CA ALA A 89 16.07 7.52 -14.71
C ALA A 89 15.51 8.35 -15.89
N ALA A 90 14.32 8.92 -15.75
CA ALA A 90 13.75 9.82 -16.76
C ALA A 90 14.59 11.10 -16.91
N THR A 91 15.10 11.64 -15.80
CA THR A 91 15.99 12.80 -15.81
C THR A 91 17.30 12.47 -16.52
N ASP A 92 17.93 11.34 -16.18
CA ASP A 92 19.17 10.87 -16.81
C ASP A 92 19.01 10.65 -18.33
N ILE A 93 17.89 10.03 -18.74
CA ILE A 93 17.57 9.84 -20.17
C ILE A 93 17.39 11.20 -20.85
N SER A 94 16.69 12.15 -20.21
CA SER A 94 16.49 13.48 -20.77
C SER A 94 17.80 14.24 -20.97
N GLU A 95 18.74 14.10 -20.03
CA GLU A 95 20.06 14.71 -20.11
C GLU A 95 20.91 14.05 -21.21
N SER A 96 20.88 12.71 -21.28
CA SER A 96 21.57 11.95 -22.33
C SER A 96 21.06 12.32 -23.73
N LEU A 97 19.73 12.44 -23.90
CA LEU A 97 19.13 12.89 -25.16
C LEU A 97 19.53 14.31 -25.51
N ARG A 98 19.61 15.21 -24.54
CA ARG A 98 20.04 16.60 -24.75
C ARG A 98 21.51 16.67 -25.17
N SER A 99 22.38 15.91 -24.52
CA SER A 99 23.79 15.75 -24.89
C SER A 99 23.96 15.18 -26.30
N THR A 100 23.20 14.13 -26.62
CA THR A 100 23.20 13.50 -27.96
C THR A 100 22.74 14.48 -29.04
N ARG A 101 21.72 15.29 -28.76
CA ARG A 101 21.26 16.33 -29.69
C ARG A 101 22.31 17.42 -29.91
N GLU A 102 23.03 17.79 -28.87
CA GLU A 102 24.13 18.77 -28.98
C GLU A 102 25.31 18.21 -29.79
N LEU A 103 25.65 16.94 -29.58
CA LEU A 103 26.65 16.21 -30.37
C LEU A 103 26.23 16.10 -31.84
N GLY A 104 24.96 15.78 -32.12
CA GLY A 104 24.40 15.74 -33.47
C GLY A 104 24.53 17.09 -34.19
N ARG A 105 24.23 18.19 -33.50
CA ARG A 105 24.40 19.55 -34.06
C ARG A 105 25.85 19.89 -34.35
N LYS A 106 26.78 19.50 -33.48
CA LYS A 106 28.23 19.71 -33.71
C LYS A 106 28.73 18.89 -34.90
N MET A 107 28.25 17.66 -35.04
CA MET A 107 28.56 16.78 -36.17
C MET A 107 28.01 17.31 -37.50
N GLU A 108 26.80 17.89 -37.49
CA GLU A 108 26.20 18.51 -38.67
C GLU A 108 27.06 19.68 -39.19
N ILE A 109 27.51 20.55 -38.29
CA ILE A 109 28.40 21.67 -38.63
C ILE A 109 29.73 21.17 -39.20
N ALA A 110 30.34 20.15 -38.57
CA ALA A 110 31.57 19.54 -39.07
C ALA A 110 31.39 18.94 -40.48
N GLY A 111 30.22 18.34 -40.75
CA GLY A 111 29.84 17.82 -42.06
C GLY A 111 29.80 18.92 -43.12
N TYR A 112 29.15 20.06 -42.85
CA TYR A 112 29.12 21.19 -43.78
C TYR A 112 30.53 21.73 -44.09
N VAL A 113 31.39 21.83 -43.07
CA VAL A 113 32.78 22.27 -43.27
C VAL A 113 33.55 21.29 -44.15
N MET A 114 33.42 19.99 -43.92
CA MET A 114 34.07 18.97 -44.76
C MET A 114 33.62 19.07 -46.22
N VAL A 115 32.31 19.18 -46.47
CA VAL A 115 31.77 19.33 -47.82
C VAL A 115 32.30 20.60 -48.49
N ALA A 116 32.34 21.74 -47.78
CA ALA A 116 32.87 22.98 -48.31
C ALA A 116 34.36 22.88 -48.70
N VAL A 117 35.18 22.23 -47.86
CA VAL A 117 36.60 21.99 -48.15
C VAL A 117 36.77 21.05 -49.36
N SER A 118 35.96 20.00 -49.46
CA SER A 118 35.99 19.10 -50.61
C SER A 118 35.64 19.81 -51.93
N ILE A 119 34.65 20.71 -51.91
CA ILE A 119 34.30 21.55 -53.07
C ILE A 119 35.50 22.43 -53.45
N LEU A 120 36.13 23.09 -52.48
CA LEU A 120 37.28 23.95 -52.73
C LEU A 120 38.48 23.18 -53.31
N GLN A 121 38.75 21.97 -52.77
CA GLN A 121 39.78 21.07 -53.28
C GLN A 121 39.49 20.63 -54.72
N LEU A 122 38.22 20.31 -55.05
CA LEU A 122 37.81 19.98 -56.41
C LEU A 122 38.08 21.15 -57.37
N PHE A 123 37.68 22.37 -57.01
CA PHE A 123 37.98 23.55 -57.81
C PHE A 123 39.48 23.76 -57.97
N TYR A 124 40.27 23.60 -56.91
CA TYR A 124 41.72 23.73 -56.98
C TYR A 124 42.35 22.73 -57.96
N VAL A 125 41.94 21.46 -57.91
CA VAL A 125 42.42 20.43 -58.85
C VAL A 125 42.05 20.77 -60.29
N ILE A 126 40.82 21.21 -60.54
CA ILE A 126 40.37 21.64 -61.87
C ILE A 126 41.21 22.82 -62.36
N PHE A 127 41.39 23.87 -61.56
CA PHE A 127 42.22 25.02 -61.94
C PHE A 127 43.68 24.63 -62.18
N LEU A 128 44.24 23.71 -61.40
CA LEU A 128 45.62 23.27 -61.56
C LEU A 128 45.84 22.41 -62.80
N VAL A 129 44.83 21.63 -63.21
CA VAL A 129 44.86 20.81 -64.44
C VAL A 129 44.57 21.64 -65.69
N PHE A 130 43.58 22.53 -65.64
CA PHE A 130 43.14 23.32 -66.81
C PHE A 130 43.89 24.64 -66.98
N GLY A 131 44.39 25.26 -65.91
CA GLY A 131 45.18 26.50 -65.97
C GLY A 131 46.64 26.31 -66.37
N LYS A 132 47.09 25.04 -66.52
CA LYS A 132 48.45 24.69 -66.95
C LYS A 132 48.53 24.30 -68.44
N ARG A 133 47.40 24.29 -69.15
CA ARG A 133 47.33 24.25 -70.63
C ARG A 133 47.23 25.66 -71.18
#